data_AF-A0A388NX18-F1
#
_entry.id   AF-A0A388NX18-F1
#
_cell.length_a   1.000
_cell.length_b   1.000
_cell.length_c   1.000
_cell.angle_alpha   90.00
_cell.angle_beta   90.00
_cell.angle_gamma   90.00
#
_symmetry.space_group_name_H-M   'P 1'
#
loop_
_entity.id
_entity.type
_entity.pdbx_description
1 polymer ?
#
loop_
_entity_poly.entity_id
_entity_poly.type
_entity_poly.pdbx_seq_one_letter_code
_entity_poly.pdbx_strand_id
1 'polypeptide(L)' 'MGETLEVLVDSPGVGRSHLEAPEIDGVIHVSETLEVGSFARVEIADALGPDLLAVGAAPDAASQ' A
#
# COMPACT_ATOMS: atom_id res chain seq x y z
N MET A 1 2.92 -15.18 6.65
CA MET A 1 3.51 -13.86 6.38
C MET A 1 3.65 -13.76 4.87
N GLY A 2 2.91 -12.84 4.25
CA GLY A 2 2.54 -12.86 2.82
C GLY A 2 1.02 -12.71 2.67
N GLU A 3 0.44 -11.74 3.36
CA GLU A 3 -0.99 -11.44 3.22
C GLU A 3 -1.16 -10.49 2.04
N THR A 4 -1.87 -10.94 1.02
CA THR A 4 -2.23 -10.10 -0.12
C THR A 4 -3.51 -9.37 0.22
N LEU A 5 -3.44 -8.05 0.26
CA LEU A 5 -4.56 -7.18 0.61
C LEU A 5 -4.95 -6.32 -0.60
N GLU A 6 -6.25 -6.13 -0.78
CA GLU A 6 -6.77 -5.28 -1.84
C GLU A 6 -6.89 -3.85 -1.34
N VAL A 7 -6.16 -2.95 -1.99
CA VAL A 7 -6.04 -1.55 -1.59
C VAL A 7 -6.47 -0.67 -2.73
N LEU A 8 -7.24 0.37 -2.41
CA LEU A 8 -7.62 1.41 -3.33
C LEU A 8 -6.48 2.43 -3.39
N VAL A 9 -5.92 2.64 -4.57
CA VAL A 9 -4.86 3.64 -4.77
C VAL A 9 -5.51 5.02 -4.71
N ASP A 10 -5.20 5.78 -3.66
CA ASP A 10 -5.71 7.15 -3.47
C ASP A 10 -4.82 8.16 -4.20
N SER A 11 -3.51 7.90 -4.22
CA SER A 11 -2.49 8.72 -4.87
C SER A 11 -1.33 7.82 -5.30
N PRO A 12 -0.47 8.25 -6.26
CA PRO A 12 0.68 7.44 -6.65
C PRO A 12 1.53 7.11 -5.42
N GLY A 13 1.71 5.82 -5.15
CA GLY A 13 2.50 5.32 -4.02
C GLY A 13 1.72 5.17 -2.71
N VAL A 14 0.45 5.57 -2.69
CA VAL A 14 -0.40 5.60 -1.49
C VAL A 14 -1.75 4.94 -1.77
N GLY A 15 -2.04 3.88 -1.02
CA GLY A 15 -3.31 3.18 -1.04
C GLY A 15 -3.97 3.11 0.34
N ARG A 16 -5.26 2.78 0.34
CA ARG A 16 -6.05 2.52 1.55
C ARG A 16 -6.84 1.24 1.37
N SER A 17 -6.98 0.42 2.40
CA SER A 17 -7.83 -0.76 2.37
C SER A 17 -9.31 -0.36 2.43
N HIS A 18 -10.15 -0.96 1.59
CA HIS A 18 -11.60 -0.67 1.55
C HIS A 18 -12.41 -1.58 2.49
N LEU A 19 -11.82 -2.70 2.90
CA LEU A 19 -12.49 -3.71 3.69
C LEU A 19 -11.68 -3.93 4.97
N GLU A 20 -12.33 -3.65 6.09
CA GLU A 20 -12.21 -4.44 7.31
C GLU A 20 -11.02 -4.13 8.25
N ALA A 21 -11.10 -2.99 8.96
CA ALA A 21 -11.24 -2.95 10.43
C ALA A 21 -10.99 -1.53 10.97
N PRO A 22 -11.73 -1.08 12.00
CA PRO A 22 -11.45 0.19 12.70
C PRO A 22 -10.07 0.24 13.39
N GLU A 23 -9.25 -0.82 13.29
CA GLU A 23 -7.96 -0.98 13.95
C GLU A 23 -6.77 -0.64 13.03
N ILE A 24 -6.96 -0.60 11.71
CA ILE A 24 -5.93 -0.30 10.70
C ILE A 24 -6.40 0.89 9.83
N ASP A 25 -6.48 2.07 10.45
CA ASP A 25 -6.69 3.36 9.77
C ASP A 25 -5.33 3.89 9.22
N GLY A 26 -4.53 2.98 8.67
CA GLY A 26 -3.15 3.22 8.24
C GLY A 26 -3.04 3.58 6.77
N VAL A 27 -2.08 4.43 6.44
CA VAL A 27 -1.70 4.63 5.04
C VAL A 27 -0.95 3.38 4.57
N ILE A 28 -1.36 2.82 3.43
CA ILE A 28 -0.67 1.68 2.83
C ILE A 28 0.22 2.21 1.73
N HIS A 29 1.53 2.11 1.92
CA HIS A 29 2.48 2.47 0.90
C HIS A 29 2.49 1.39 -0.18
N VAL A 30 2.26 1.77 -1.43
CA VAL A 30 2.19 0.89 -2.60
C VAL A 30 3.13 1.37 -3.70
N SER A 31 3.23 0.66 -4.82
CA SER A 31 4.01 1.15 -5.95
C SER A 31 3.35 2.39 -6.60
N GLU A 32 4.17 3.40 -6.93
CA GLU A 32 3.74 4.60 -7.66
C GLU A 32 3.31 4.31 -9.12
N THR A 33 3.66 3.12 -9.62
CA THR A 33 3.27 2.65 -10.94
C THR A 33 1.82 2.17 -11.02
N LEU A 34 1.11 2.10 -9.89
CA LEU A 34 -0.28 1.66 -9.83
C LEU A 34 -1.24 2.79 -10.20
N GLU A 35 -2.33 2.43 -10.87
CA GLU A 35 -3.32 3.39 -11.33
C GLU A 35 -4.17 3.92 -10.17
N VAL A 36 -4.13 5.23 -9.98
CA VAL A 36 -4.94 5.94 -8.97
C VAL A 36 -6.43 5.78 -9.26
N GLY A 37 -7.21 5.49 -8.22
CA GLY A 37 -8.65 5.23 -8.30
C GLY A 37 -8.99 3.79 -8.68
N SER A 38 -7.98 2.93 -8.84
CA SER A 38 -8.16 1.51 -9.11
C SER A 38 -7.78 0.66 -7.90
N PHE A 39 -8.34 -0.55 -7.81
CA PHE A 39 -8.02 -1.51 -6.76
C PHE A 39 -6.79 -2.32 -7.16
N ALA A 40 -5.73 -2.21 -6.38
CA ALA A 40 -4.51 -2.97 -6.54
C ALA A 40 -4.39 -4.02 -5.44
N ARG A 41 -3.97 -5.23 -5.80
CA ARG A 41 -3.63 -6.26 -4.82
C ARG A 41 -2.16 -6.16 -4.50
N VAL A 42 -1.85 -5.87 -3.25
CA VAL A 42 -0.50 -5.68 -2.77
C VAL A 42 -0.20 -6.68 -1.67
N GLU A 43 1.01 -7.21 -1.65
CA GLU A 43 1.47 -8.08 -0.57
C GLU A 43 2.07 -7.21 0.53
N ILE A 44 1.63 -7.38 1.77
CA ILE A 44 2.19 -6.63 2.89
C ILE A 44 3.51 -7.28 3.31
N ALA A 45 4.60 -6.52 3.16
CA ALA A 45 5.95 -6.96 3.50
C ALA A 45 6.23 -6.75 5.00
N ASP A 46 5.84 -5.57 5.50
CA ASP A 46 6.13 -5.11 6.85
C ASP A 46 5.07 -4.09 7.31
N ALA A 47 5.02 -3.83 8.62
CA ALA A 47 4.11 -2.88 9.22
C ALA A 47 4.91 -1.97 10.17
N LEU A 48 4.93 -0.67 9.87
CA LEU A 48 5.68 0.32 10.63
C LEU A 48 4.72 1.09 11.54
N GLY A 49 4.36 0.47 12.66
CA GLY A 49 3.36 1.04 13.57
C GLY A 49 1.96 0.95 12.96
N PRO A 50 1.23 2.08 12.79
CA PRO A 50 -0.09 2.07 12.15
C PRO A 50 -0.02 1.94 10.62
N ASP A 51 1.14 2.18 10.00
CA ASP A 51 1.30 2.21 8.54
C ASP A 51 1.76 0.84 8.01
N LEU A 52 1.27 0.46 6.83
CA LEU A 52 1.62 -0.80 6.17
C LEU A 52 2.49 -0.57 4.94
N LEU A 53 3.51 -1.42 4.79
CA LEU A 53 4.45 -1.37 3.68
C LEU A 53 4.18 -2.54 2.73
N ALA A 54 3.76 -2.23 1.50
CA ALA A 54 3.63 -3.23 0.46
C ALA A 54 4.99 -3.63 -0.15
N VAL A 55 5.10 -4.89 -0.52
CA VAL A 55 6.17 -5.39 -1.39
C VAL A 55 6.11 -4.63 -2.72
N GLY A 56 7.19 -3.94 -3.05
CA GLY A 56 7.28 -3.13 -4.27
C GLY A 56 6.83 -1.69 -4.11
N ALA A 57 6.44 -1.25 -2.91
CA ALA A 57 6.45 0.16 -2.55
C ALA A 57 7.92 0.62 -2.58
N ALA A 58 8.40 1.06 -3.75
CA ALA A 58 9.70 1.67 -3.84
C ALA A 58 9.63 3.00 -3.08
N PRO A 59 10.43 3.24 -2.03
CA PRO A 59 10.75 4.61 -1.71
C PRO A 59 11.49 5.11 -2.93
N ASP A 60 10.87 6.05 -3.65
CA ASP A 60 11.42 6.86 -4.73
C ASP A 60 12.70 6.30 -5.34
N ALA A 61 12.63 5.89 -6.60
CA ALA A 61 13.79 5.77 -7.45
C ALA A 61 14.45 7.16 -7.64
N ALA A 62 14.96 7.75 -6.57
CA ALA A 62 15.90 8.85 -6.58
C ALA A 62 17.23 8.32 -7.11
N SER A 63 17.39 8.48 -8.42
CA SER A 63 18.66 8.58 -9.16
C SER A 63 19.66 7.43 -9.00
N GLN A 64 19.78 6.63 -10.06
CA GLN A 64 21.10 6.38 -10.63
C GLN A 64 21.33 7.32 -11.81
#